data_AF-A0A3D0DQ33-F1
#
_entry.id   AF-A0A3D0DQ33-F1
#
_cell.length_a   1.000
_cell.length_b   1.000
_cell.length_c   1.000
_cell.angle_alpha   90.00
_cell.angle_beta   90.00
_cell.angle_gamma   90.00
#
_symmetry.space_group_name_H-M   'P 1'
#
loop_
_entity.id
_entity.type
_entity.pdbx_description
1 polymer ?
#
loop_
_entity_poly.entity_id
_entity_poly.type
_entity_poly.pdbx_seq_one_letter_code
_entity_poly.pdbx_strand_id
1 'polypeptide(L)'
;MNRQQLQRASHQTYTWFREAAERGNPYAQFNLALLYKKGEGVERDDAAAFRWLRRAALQGLAFAQNHLGAMYYHGRGVEACDPEAARWFRLA
;
A
#
# COMPACT_ATOMS: atom_id res chain seq x y z
N MET A 1 -14.37 0.67 -24.35
CA MET A 1 -13.71 1.64 -23.44
C MET A 1 -12.26 1.81 -23.90
N ASN A 2 -11.77 3.04 -24.05
CA ASN A 2 -10.52 3.33 -24.78
C ASN A 2 -9.28 3.30 -23.85
N ARG A 3 -8.15 2.73 -24.30
CA ARG A 3 -6.93 2.53 -23.50
C ARG A 3 -6.33 3.85 -22.98
N GLN A 4 -6.48 4.93 -23.74
CA GLN A 4 -6.05 6.27 -23.35
C GLN A 4 -6.89 6.87 -22.20
N GLN A 5 -8.19 6.58 -22.15
CA GLN A 5 -9.06 7.03 -21.05
C GLN A 5 -8.74 6.28 -19.76
N LEU A 6 -8.44 4.98 -19.87
CA LEU A 6 -7.99 4.16 -18.74
C LEU A 6 -6.67 4.65 -18.14
N GLN A 7 -5.70 5.03 -18.98
CA GLN A 7 -4.42 5.58 -18.51
C GLN A 7 -4.55 6.95 -17.83
N ARG A 8 -5.44 7.82 -18.33
CA ARG A 8 -5.70 9.11 -17.69
C ARG A 8 -6.42 8.95 -16.35
N ALA A 9 -7.41 8.06 -16.29
CA ALA A 9 -8.13 7.77 -15.06
C ALA A 9 -7.21 7.18 -13.98
N SER A 10 -6.33 6.24 -14.35
CA SER A 10 -5.36 5.64 -13.41
C SER A 10 -4.33 6.64 -12.90
N HIS A 11 -3.82 7.53 -13.77
CA HIS A 11 -2.91 8.59 -13.35
C HIS A 11 -3.57 9.61 -12.42
N GLN A 12 -4.80 10.05 -12.71
CA GLN A 12 -5.54 10.96 -11.84
C GLN A 12 -5.85 10.31 -10.47
N THR A 13 -6.15 9.02 -10.47
CA THR A 13 -6.39 8.24 -9.24
C THR A 13 -5.14 8.16 -8.38
N TYR A 14 -3.98 7.91 -9.00
CA TYR A 14 -2.69 7.95 -8.32
C TYR A 14 -2.43 9.31 -7.66
N THR A 15 -2.57 10.41 -8.42
CA THR A 15 -2.30 11.76 -7.90
C THR A 15 -3.18 12.09 -6.70
N TRP A 16 -4.48 11.77 -6.78
CA TRP A 16 -5.41 12.05 -5.69
C TRP A 16 -5.08 11.27 -4.41
N PHE A 17 -4.82 9.96 -4.52
CA PHE A 17 -4.39 9.18 -3.37
C PHE A 17 -3.04 9.64 -2.83
N ARG A 18 -2.13 10.07 -3.71
CA ARG A 18 -0.81 10.56 -3.31
C ARG A 18 -0.91 11.79 -2.41
N GLU A 19 -1.66 12.81 -2.83
CA GLU A 19 -1.85 14.04 -2.05
C GLU A 19 -2.51 13.75 -0.70
N ALA A 20 -3.58 12.94 -0.67
CA ALA A 20 -4.26 12.60 0.57
C ALA A 20 -3.38 11.74 1.51
N ALA A 21 -2.58 10.82 0.95
CA ALA A 21 -1.66 9.98 1.71
C ALA A 21 -0.53 10.79 2.35
N GLU A 22 -0.02 11.80 1.63
CA GLU A 22 0.99 12.75 2.13
C GLU A 22 0.43 13.64 3.26
N ARG A 23 -0.86 13.97 3.23
CA ARG A 23 -1.56 14.65 4.32
C ARG A 23 -1.90 13.74 5.51
N GLY A 24 -1.47 12.48 5.46
CA GLY A 24 -1.59 11.55 6.58
C GLY A 24 -2.84 10.67 6.56
N ASN A 25 -3.74 10.78 5.58
CA ASN A 25 -4.97 9.96 5.57
C ASN A 25 -4.63 8.45 5.44
N PRO A 26 -4.96 7.61 6.44
CA PRO A 26 -4.54 6.20 6.44
C PRO A 26 -5.20 5.37 5.34
N TYR A 27 -6.44 5.68 4.95
CA TYR A 27 -7.12 5.01 3.84
C TYR A 27 -6.48 5.37 2.49
N ALA A 28 -6.06 6.62 2.30
CA ALA A 28 -5.34 7.03 1.11
C ALA A 28 -3.95 6.39 1.04
N GLN A 29 -3.24 6.29 2.16
CA GLN A 29 -1.97 5.57 2.25
C GLN A 29 -2.13 4.10 1.89
N PHE A 30 -3.16 3.43 2.40
CA PHE A 30 -3.48 2.04 2.03
C PHE A 30 -3.78 1.89 0.54
N ASN A 31 -4.65 2.74 -0.02
CA ASN A 31 -4.99 2.66 -1.45
C ASN A 31 -3.80 2.96 -2.36
N LEU A 32 -2.96 3.93 -2.00
CA LEU A 32 -1.73 4.22 -2.73
C LEU A 32 -0.79 3.02 -2.71
N ALA A 33 -0.68 2.31 -1.59
CA ALA A 33 0.10 1.09 -1.52
C ALA A 33 -0.44 -0.01 -2.44
N LEU A 34 -1.76 -0.13 -2.57
CA LEU A 34 -2.38 -1.08 -3.51
C LEU A 34 -2.08 -0.72 -4.96
N LEU A 35 -2.03 0.57 -5.32
CA LEU A 35 -1.62 1.00 -6.66
C LEU A 35 -0.19 0.57 -6.97
N TYR A 36 0.75 0.81 -6.04
CA TYR A 36 2.14 0.34 -6.18
C TYR A 36 2.24 -1.19 -6.25
N LYS A 37 1.45 -1.93 -5.46
CA LYS A 37 1.45 -3.40 -5.49
C LYS A 37 0.94 -3.97 -6.82
N LYS A 38 -0.03 -3.29 -7.46
CA LYS A 38 -0.66 -3.75 -8.72
C LYS A 38 -0.01 -3.17 -9.98
N GLY A 39 0.72 -2.08 -9.86
CA GLY A 39 1.20 -1.31 -11.02
C GLY A 39 0.07 -0.53 -11.72
N GLU A 40 -0.95 -0.07 -10.98
CA GLU A 40 -2.10 0.64 -11.54
C GLU A 40 -1.87 2.15 -11.52
N GLY A 41 -1.59 2.73 -12.70
CA GLY A 41 -1.30 4.18 -12.84
C GLY A 41 0.10 4.59 -12.39
N VAL A 42 0.91 3.62 -11.97
CA VAL A 42 2.26 3.75 -11.41
C VAL A 42 3.00 2.43 -11.66
N GLU A 43 4.32 2.43 -11.78
CA GLU A 43 5.10 1.20 -11.89
C GLU A 43 4.98 0.34 -10.62
N ARG A 44 4.95 -0.98 -10.79
CA ARG A 44 4.84 -1.89 -9.65
C ARG A 44 6.09 -1.80 -8.78
N ASP A 45 5.92 -1.48 -7.49
CA ASP A 45 7.00 -1.37 -6.51
C ASP A 45 6.51 -1.86 -5.14
N ASP A 46 6.88 -3.10 -4.79
CA ASP A 46 6.51 -3.70 -3.50
C ASP A 46 7.17 -2.97 -2.32
N ALA A 47 8.35 -2.37 -2.49
CA ALA A 47 9.00 -1.61 -1.42
C ALA A 47 8.28 -0.27 -1.17
N ALA A 48 7.79 0.40 -2.21
CA ALA A 48 6.91 1.56 -2.06
C ALA A 48 5.57 1.18 -1.40
N ALA A 49 4.96 0.08 -1.82
CA ALA A 49 3.75 -0.44 -1.20
C ALA A 49 3.96 -0.71 0.29
N PHE A 50 5.08 -1.34 0.67
CA PHE A 50 5.45 -1.61 2.06
C PHE A 50 5.53 -0.31 2.88
N ARG A 51 6.22 0.71 2.39
CA ARG A 51 6.38 1.99 3.10
C ARG A 51 5.03 2.66 3.37
N TRP A 52 4.12 2.63 2.40
CA TRP A 52 2.79 3.23 2.54
C TRP A 52 1.87 2.41 3.45
N LEU A 53 1.88 1.09 3.33
CA LEU A 53 1.16 0.20 4.25
C LEU A 53 1.63 0.38 5.69
N ARG A 54 2.95 0.50 5.91
CA ARG A 54 3.50 0.73 7.25
C ARG A 54 2.99 2.03 7.87
N ARG A 55 2.90 3.11 7.10
CA ARG A 55 2.32 4.38 7.58
C ARG A 55 0.85 4.23 7.96
N ALA A 56 0.05 3.56 7.14
CA ALA A 56 -1.37 3.33 7.44
C ALA A 56 -1.57 2.39 8.65
N ALA A 57 -0.74 1.34 8.75
CA ALA A 57 -0.78 0.36 9.83
C ALA A 57 -0.41 0.95 11.19
N LEU A 58 0.57 1.87 11.22
CA LEU A 58 0.95 2.62 12.42
C LEU A 58 -0.17 3.55 12.92
N GLN A 59 -1.11 3.92 12.06
CA GLN A 59 -2.31 4.69 12.42
C GLN A 59 -3.49 3.80 12.84
N GLY A 60 -3.29 2.49 12.98
CA GLY A 60 -4.33 1.56 13.44
C GLY A 60 -5.25 1.03 12.36
N LEU A 61 -4.95 1.25 11.07
CA LEU A 61 -5.79 0.69 10.01
C LEU A 61 -5.58 -0.83 9.88
N ALA A 62 -6.54 -1.62 10.39
CA ALA A 62 -6.49 -3.08 10.43
C ALA A 62 -6.16 -3.73 9.07
N PHE A 63 -6.76 -3.25 7.98
CA PHE A 63 -6.45 -3.75 6.63
C PHE A 63 -4.97 -3.58 6.28
N ALA A 64 -4.37 -2.45 6.66
CA ALA A 64 -2.96 -2.19 6.40
C ALA A 64 -2.06 -3.06 7.29
N GLN A 65 -2.42 -3.27 8.55
CA GLN A 65 -1.70 -4.14 9.48
C GLN A 65 -1.69 -5.60 8.96
N ASN A 66 -2.84 -6.11 8.52
CA ASN A 66 -2.93 -7.45 7.95
C ASN A 66 -2.05 -7.59 6.69
N HIS A 67 -2.10 -6.61 5.78
CA HIS A 67 -1.25 -6.62 4.57
C HIS A 67 0.24 -6.53 4.91
N LEU A 68 0.61 -5.72 5.91
CA LEU A 68 1.99 -5.59 6.35
C LEU A 68 2.52 -6.89 6.99
N GLY A 69 1.68 -7.57 7.78
CA GLY A 69 1.98 -8.92 8.29
C GLY A 69 2.25 -9.91 7.15
N ALA A 70 1.43 -9.90 6.11
CA ALA A 70 1.63 -10.76 4.94
C ALA A 70 2.88 -10.38 4.14
N MET A 71 3.28 -9.10 4.09
CA MET A 71 4.52 -8.68 3.43
C MET A 71 5.76 -9.17 4.17
N TYR A 72 5.77 -9.11 5.50
CA TYR A 72 6.83 -9.71 6.31
C TYR A 72 6.84 -11.23 6.23
N TYR A 73 5.68 -11.89 6.18
CA TYR A 73 5.64 -13.35 6.08
C TYR A 73 6.22 -13.86 4.74
N HIS A 74 5.96 -13.12 3.64
CA HIS A 74 6.40 -13.52 2.30
C HIS A 74 7.70 -12.85 1.82
N GLY A 75 8.29 -11.94 2.61
CA GLY A 75 9.45 -11.15 2.18
C GLY A 75 9.18 -10.28 0.94
N ARG A 76 7.99 -9.67 0.84
CA ARG A 76 7.64 -8.80 -0.30
C ARG A 76 7.87 -7.35 0.05
N GLY A 77 8.76 -6.68 -0.67
CA GLY A 77 9.09 -5.26 -0.41
C GLY A 77 9.84 -5.01 0.90
N VAL A 78 10.13 -6.06 1.66
CA VAL A 78 10.87 -6.10 2.91
C VAL A 78 11.45 -7.51 3.07
N GLU A 79 12.52 -7.67 3.85
CA GLU A 79 13.02 -9.00 4.22
C GLU A 79 11.97 -9.77 5.03
N ALA A 80 11.90 -11.09 4.82
CA ALA A 80 10.96 -11.92 5.53
C ALA A 80 11.27 -11.97 7.04
N CYS A 81 10.24 -11.85 7.88
CA CYS A 81 10.41 -11.81 9.33
C CYS A 81 9.14 -12.30 10.04
N ASP A 82 9.13 -13.57 10.47
CA ASP A 82 7.98 -14.19 11.14
C ASP A 82 7.58 -13.48 12.45
N PRO A 83 8.50 -13.02 13.31
CA PRO A 83 8.13 -12.26 14.51
C PRO A 83 7.39 -10.96 14.18
N GLU A 84 7.85 -10.22 13.16
CA GLU A 84 7.18 -9.00 12.70
C GLU A 84 5.82 -9.33 12.07
N ALA A 85 5.74 -10.37 11.23
CA ALA A 85 4.50 -10.83 10.64
C ALA A 85 3.45 -11.12 11.73
N ALA A 86 3.81 -11.94 12.72
CA ALA A 86 2.96 -12.29 13.85
C ALA A 86 2.56 -11.06 14.67
N ARG A 87 3.46 -10.09 14.87
CA ARG A 87 3.14 -8.83 15.56
C ARG A 87 2.04 -8.06 14.83
N TRP A 88 2.17 -7.88 13.51
CA TRP A 88 1.19 -7.13 12.73
C TRP A 88 -0.14 -7.85 12.59
N PHE A 89 -0.14 -9.19 12.46
CA PHE A 89 -1.38 -9.97 12.45
C PHE A 89 -2.15 -9.92 13.76
N ARG A 90 -1.47 -9.78 14.91
CA ARG A 90 -2.14 -9.62 16.21
C ARG A 90 -2.74 -8.23 16.42
N LEU A 91 -2.27 -7.21 15.69
CA LEU A 91 -2.77 -5.84 15.79
C LEU A 91 -4.00 -5.58 14.91
N ALA A 92 -4.12 -6.34 13.81
CA ALA A 92 -5.20 -6.23 12.83
C ALA A 92 -6.54 -6.75 13.37
#